data_AF-A0A0F8Z2W9-F1
#
_entry.id   AF-A0A0F8Z2W9-F1
#
_cell.length_a   1.000
_cell.length_b   1.000
_cell.length_c   1.000
_cell.angle_alpha   90.00
_cell.angle_beta   90.00
_cell.angle_gamma   90.00
#
_symmetry.space_group_name_H-M   'P 1'
#
loop_
_entity.id
_entity.type
_entity.pdbx_description
1 polymer ?
#
loop_
_entity_poly.entity_id
_entity_poly.type
_entity_poly.pdbx_seq_one_letter_code
_entity_poly.pdbx_strand_id
1 'polypeptide(L)'
;DIDLAAFKAGNDVLLISEDIPKAIQKIEEAYKKGQITKDRLARSVKKILYAKYLVGLNDYQPVAEENLVKDLNAPSFEVTSRKAVAASLTVLRNEGAIVPVKELEDKKIAYVPLGDGDGSVFYEQMTRYAKIDRVTAPTLPQLLERLRDYNYVVVGFHRSTENPWKSYKFSAKELQWLSAIAKTNDVVLDLFVSPYALLDIQNNSDIEGIILSYQNSKNAQELSAQLLFGAIGAQGSTPVSLGSDFPIHTSYQTGTLRRLQYGLPEEVDLDPKKLEKVDSLVQTGIDQVMFPGAQVLIARHGKVIYEKNFGYHTYTKTKKVQRDDVYDLASLTKILATLPLIMELHSKGQLHLDDKLGQLLPVLKGSNKENIKVKEVLSHYGRFKPWIPFYISTLDPDSQKPS
;
A
#
# COMPACT_ATOMS: atom_id res chain seq x y z
N ASP A 1 -15.22 -22.43 -42.52
CA ASP A 1 -15.97 -23.67 -42.24
C ASP A 1 -16.32 -23.79 -40.77
N ILE A 2 -15.39 -23.41 -39.88
CA ILE A 2 -15.61 -23.35 -38.43
C ILE A 2 -16.85 -22.51 -38.07
N ASP A 3 -17.00 -21.29 -38.60
CA ASP A 3 -18.16 -20.42 -38.34
C ASP A 3 -19.51 -21.06 -38.71
N LEU A 4 -19.57 -21.69 -39.89
CA LEU A 4 -20.77 -22.39 -40.34
C LEU A 4 -21.08 -23.61 -39.45
N ALA A 5 -20.05 -24.36 -39.07
CA ALA A 5 -20.20 -25.50 -38.15
C ALA A 5 -20.68 -25.03 -36.77
N ALA A 6 -20.10 -23.95 -36.24
CA ALA A 6 -20.51 -23.33 -34.97
C ALA A 6 -21.96 -22.85 -35.02
N PHE A 7 -22.37 -22.18 -36.10
CA PHE A 7 -23.75 -21.76 -36.30
C PHE A 7 -24.70 -22.96 -36.37
N LYS A 8 -24.36 -24.00 -37.15
CA LYS A 8 -25.15 -25.25 -37.21
C LYS A 8 -25.25 -25.94 -35.84
N ALA A 9 -24.22 -25.86 -35.02
CA ALA A 9 -24.19 -26.40 -33.66
C ALA A 9 -25.04 -25.62 -32.65
N GLY A 10 -25.57 -24.44 -33.00
CA GLY A 10 -26.47 -23.67 -32.14
C GLY A 10 -25.93 -22.32 -31.68
N ASN A 11 -24.70 -21.94 -32.05
CA ASN A 11 -24.15 -20.64 -31.70
C ASN A 11 -24.92 -19.53 -32.43
N ASP A 12 -25.27 -18.48 -31.68
CA ASP A 12 -26.07 -17.36 -32.17
C ASP A 12 -25.21 -16.13 -32.52
N VAL A 13 -24.09 -15.93 -31.81
CA VAL A 13 -23.09 -14.89 -32.06
C VAL A 13 -21.75 -15.58 -32.28
N LEU A 14 -21.09 -15.27 -33.39
CA LEU A 14 -19.79 -15.84 -33.74
C LEU A 14 -18.73 -14.77 -33.49
N LEU A 15 -17.78 -15.07 -32.60
CA LEU A 15 -16.68 -14.18 -32.24
C LEU A 15 -15.38 -14.76 -32.75
N ILE A 16 -14.41 -13.88 -33.07
CA ILE A 16 -13.06 -14.27 -33.52
C ILE A 16 -13.09 -15.06 -34.85
N SER A 17 -14.02 -14.73 -35.76
CA SER A 17 -14.00 -15.27 -37.12
C SER A 17 -12.78 -14.73 -37.88
N GLU A 18 -12.00 -15.63 -38.49
CA GLU A 18 -10.77 -15.26 -39.24
C GLU A 18 -11.07 -14.39 -40.47
N ASP A 19 -12.19 -14.66 -41.17
CA ASP A 19 -12.64 -13.94 -42.37
C ASP A 19 -14.16 -13.79 -42.33
N ILE A 20 -14.61 -12.63 -41.83
CA ILE A 20 -16.03 -12.33 -41.64
C ILE A 20 -16.82 -12.39 -42.96
N PRO A 21 -16.41 -11.72 -44.06
CA PRO A 21 -17.10 -11.83 -45.34
C PRO A 21 -17.26 -13.27 -45.84
N LYS A 22 -16.20 -14.08 -45.77
CA LYS A 22 -16.25 -15.48 -46.20
C LYS A 22 -17.11 -16.34 -45.29
N ALA A 23 -17.13 -16.06 -43.98
CA ALA A 23 -18.02 -16.72 -43.03
C ALA A 23 -19.50 -16.44 -43.37
N ILE A 24 -19.85 -15.18 -43.62
CA ILE A 24 -21.19 -14.76 -44.05
C ILE A 24 -21.57 -15.49 -45.34
N GLN A 25 -20.71 -15.46 -46.36
CA GLN A 25 -20.95 -16.15 -47.64
C GLN A 25 -21.25 -17.64 -47.44
N LYS A 26 -20.45 -18.34 -46.61
CA LYS A 26 -20.66 -19.77 -46.32
C LYS A 26 -21.99 -20.04 -45.62
N ILE A 27 -22.41 -19.18 -44.70
CA ILE A 27 -23.71 -19.28 -44.03
C ILE A 27 -24.86 -19.03 -45.01
N GLU A 28 -24.74 -18.02 -45.88
CA GLU A 28 -25.72 -17.74 -46.92
C GLU A 28 -25.84 -18.90 -47.92
N GLU A 29 -24.72 -19.46 -48.37
CA GLU A 29 -24.72 -20.62 -49.27
C GLU A 29 -25.37 -21.84 -48.61
N ALA A 30 -25.05 -22.10 -47.33
CA ALA A 30 -25.66 -23.21 -46.59
C ALA A 30 -27.17 -23.00 -46.40
N TYR A 31 -27.63 -21.77 -46.19
CA TYR A 31 -29.05 -21.42 -46.17
C TYR A 31 -29.71 -21.65 -47.54
N LYS A 32 -29.11 -21.15 -48.63
CA LYS A 32 -29.60 -21.34 -50.01
C LYS A 32 -29.67 -22.81 -50.41
N LYS A 33 -28.73 -23.64 -49.92
CA LYS A 33 -28.69 -25.09 -50.13
C LYS A 33 -29.65 -25.88 -49.22
N GLY A 34 -30.47 -25.22 -48.39
CA GLY A 34 -31.42 -25.86 -47.47
C GLY A 34 -30.78 -26.56 -46.27
N GLN A 35 -29.48 -26.37 -46.04
CA GLN A 35 -28.75 -26.96 -44.90
C GLN A 35 -28.99 -26.20 -43.58
N ILE A 36 -29.56 -24.99 -43.66
CA ILE A 36 -30.01 -24.17 -42.54
C ILE A 36 -31.47 -23.81 -42.81
N THR A 37 -32.35 -24.08 -41.86
CA THR A 37 -33.76 -23.70 -41.99
C THR A 37 -33.97 -22.22 -41.66
N LYS A 38 -35.02 -21.62 -42.24
CA LYS A 38 -35.44 -20.24 -41.92
C LYS A 38 -35.70 -20.05 -40.43
N ASP A 39 -36.35 -21.02 -39.78
CA ASP A 39 -36.63 -20.96 -38.35
C ASP A 39 -35.36 -21.00 -37.49
N ARG A 40 -34.36 -21.81 -37.88
CA ARG A 40 -33.06 -21.86 -37.21
C ARG A 40 -32.36 -20.50 -37.27
N LEU A 41 -32.34 -19.87 -38.45
CA LEU A 41 -31.76 -18.53 -38.65
C LEU A 41 -32.53 -17.45 -37.89
N ALA A 42 -33.86 -17.43 -38.06
CA ALA A 42 -34.73 -16.47 -37.39
C ALA A 42 -34.61 -16.55 -35.87
N ARG A 43 -34.42 -17.74 -35.31
CA ARG A 43 -34.19 -17.93 -33.86
C ARG A 43 -32.94 -17.19 -33.37
N SER A 44 -31.80 -17.33 -34.04
CA SER A 44 -30.57 -16.61 -33.67
C SER A 44 -30.73 -15.10 -33.78
N VAL A 45 -31.28 -14.64 -34.90
CA VAL A 45 -31.52 -13.21 -35.13
C VAL A 45 -32.46 -12.64 -34.06
N LYS A 46 -33.57 -13.33 -33.75
CA LYS A 46 -34.50 -12.91 -32.69
C LYS A 46 -33.84 -12.84 -31.33
N LYS A 47 -32.98 -13.79 -30.95
CA LYS A 47 -32.25 -13.74 -29.67
C LYS A 47 -31.34 -12.50 -29.58
N ILE A 48 -30.61 -12.19 -30.66
CA ILE A 48 -29.74 -11.00 -30.71
C ILE A 48 -30.58 -9.72 -30.62
N LEU A 49 -31.66 -9.62 -31.41
CA LEU A 49 -32.54 -8.45 -31.38
C LEU A 49 -33.24 -8.29 -30.03
N TYR A 50 -33.66 -9.39 -29.42
CA TYR A 50 -34.25 -9.39 -28.08
C TYR A 50 -33.24 -8.93 -27.03
N ALA A 51 -31.99 -9.39 -27.08
CA ALA A 51 -30.94 -8.89 -26.19
C ALA A 51 -30.72 -7.37 -26.38
N LYS A 52 -30.66 -6.88 -27.63
CA LYS A 52 -30.56 -5.43 -27.93
C LYS A 52 -31.73 -4.65 -27.36
N TYR A 53 -32.95 -5.18 -27.48
CA TYR A 53 -34.14 -4.57 -26.90
C TYR A 53 -34.09 -4.54 -25.36
N LEU A 54 -33.68 -5.64 -24.72
CA LEU A 54 -33.57 -5.72 -23.25
C LEU A 54 -32.59 -4.70 -22.67
N VAL A 55 -31.49 -4.40 -23.37
CA VAL A 55 -30.52 -3.39 -22.94
C VAL A 55 -30.85 -1.98 -23.45
N GLY A 56 -32.06 -1.76 -23.98
CA GLY A 56 -32.55 -0.45 -24.40
C GLY A 56 -31.96 0.09 -25.70
N LEU A 57 -31.22 -0.71 -26.49
CA LEU A 57 -30.63 -0.25 -27.75
C LEU A 57 -31.66 -0.02 -28.88
N ASN A 58 -32.93 -0.34 -28.63
CA ASN A 58 -34.05 0.06 -29.47
C ASN A 58 -34.43 1.54 -29.32
N ASP A 59 -33.94 2.22 -28.29
CA ASP A 59 -33.99 3.68 -28.11
C ASP A 59 -32.58 4.17 -27.75
N TYR A 60 -31.71 4.21 -28.76
CA TYR A 60 -30.29 4.51 -28.55
C TYR A 60 -30.09 5.93 -28.03
N GLN A 61 -29.45 6.02 -26.86
CA GLN A 61 -28.94 7.26 -26.28
C GLN A 61 -27.42 7.27 -26.37
N PRO A 62 -26.79 8.28 -27.02
CA PRO A 62 -25.34 8.43 -27.03
C PRO A 62 -24.78 8.52 -25.60
N VAL A 63 -23.61 7.93 -25.37
CA VAL A 63 -22.91 8.03 -24.08
C VAL A 63 -22.28 9.41 -23.97
N ALA A 64 -22.43 10.07 -22.82
CA ALA A 64 -21.72 11.30 -22.49
C ALA A 64 -20.22 10.99 -22.34
N GLU A 65 -19.38 11.60 -23.16
CA GLU A 65 -17.93 11.40 -23.13
C GLU A 65 -17.21 12.44 -22.25
N GLU A 66 -17.93 13.47 -21.79
CA GLU A 66 -17.39 14.49 -20.90
C GLU A 66 -16.94 13.86 -19.57
N ASN A 67 -15.65 14.00 -19.25
CA ASN A 67 -15.02 13.42 -18.04
C ASN A 67 -14.98 11.87 -17.97
N LEU A 68 -15.26 11.16 -19.07
CA LEU A 68 -15.31 9.69 -19.10
C LEU A 68 -14.14 9.00 -18.37
N VAL A 69 -12.91 9.43 -18.63
CA VAL A 69 -11.71 8.85 -18.00
C VAL A 69 -11.74 9.02 -16.47
N LYS A 70 -12.17 10.19 -15.99
CA LYS A 70 -12.24 10.47 -14.55
C LYS A 70 -13.36 9.67 -13.89
N ASP A 71 -14.49 9.54 -14.55
CA ASP A 71 -15.65 8.83 -14.02
C ASP A 71 -15.39 7.32 -13.95
N LEU A 72 -14.65 6.77 -14.92
CA LEU A 72 -14.20 5.37 -14.91
C LEU A 72 -13.08 5.08 -13.90
N ASN A 73 -12.36 6.12 -13.43
CA ASN A 73 -11.23 6.00 -12.50
C ASN A 73 -11.49 6.79 -11.20
N ALA A 74 -12.74 6.79 -10.73
CA ALA A 74 -13.09 7.43 -9.47
C ALA A 74 -12.28 6.81 -8.31
N PRO A 75 -11.69 7.61 -7.40
CA PRO A 75 -10.88 7.08 -6.30
C PRO A 75 -11.61 6.08 -5.39
N SER A 76 -12.94 6.18 -5.29
CA SER A 76 -13.77 5.23 -4.55
C SER A 76 -13.70 3.80 -5.10
N PHE A 77 -13.43 3.62 -6.39
CA PHE A 77 -13.27 2.29 -6.99
C PHE A 77 -11.98 1.65 -6.51
N GLU A 78 -10.90 2.43 -6.41
CA GLU A 78 -9.64 1.96 -5.87
C GLU A 78 -9.76 1.60 -4.38
N VAL A 79 -10.47 2.42 -3.58
CA VAL A 79 -10.79 2.08 -2.19
C VAL A 79 -11.55 0.75 -2.09
N THR A 80 -12.52 0.53 -2.98
CA THR A 80 -13.29 -0.72 -3.02
C THR A 80 -12.42 -1.92 -3.42
N SER A 81 -11.56 -1.74 -4.42
CA SER A 81 -10.58 -2.72 -4.88
C SER A 81 -9.64 -3.13 -3.74
N ARG A 82 -9.07 -2.17 -3.02
CA ARG A 82 -8.19 -2.41 -1.86
C ARG A 82 -8.89 -3.17 -0.74
N LYS A 83 -10.15 -2.82 -0.43
CA LYS A 83 -10.96 -3.55 0.56
C LYS A 83 -11.16 -5.01 0.15
N ALA A 84 -11.50 -5.26 -1.12
CA ALA A 84 -11.68 -6.61 -1.63
C ALA A 84 -10.38 -7.43 -1.58
N VAL A 85 -9.26 -6.83 -1.99
CA VAL A 85 -7.94 -7.46 -1.91
C VAL A 85 -7.58 -7.80 -0.47
N ALA A 86 -7.67 -6.84 0.46
CA ALA A 86 -7.35 -7.04 1.87
C ALA A 86 -8.18 -8.18 2.49
N ALA A 87 -9.47 -8.26 2.16
CA ALA A 87 -10.35 -9.33 2.63
C ALA A 87 -10.05 -10.69 1.99
N SER A 88 -9.44 -10.71 0.79
CA SER A 88 -9.06 -11.95 0.09
C SER A 88 -7.75 -12.56 0.60
N LEU A 89 -6.83 -11.76 1.15
CA LEU A 89 -5.52 -12.24 1.60
C LEU A 89 -5.69 -13.35 2.62
N THR A 90 -5.03 -14.48 2.35
CA THR A 90 -5.23 -15.72 3.11
C THR A 90 -3.90 -16.23 3.62
N VAL A 91 -3.80 -16.47 4.93
CA VAL A 91 -2.68 -17.24 5.49
C VAL A 91 -3.10 -18.69 5.55
N LEU A 92 -2.28 -19.61 5.03
CA LEU A 92 -2.55 -21.05 5.02
C LEU A 92 -1.80 -21.80 6.10
N ARG A 93 -0.58 -21.34 6.39
CA ARG A 93 0.33 -21.96 7.34
C ARG A 93 1.01 -20.85 8.13
N ASN A 94 1.16 -21.07 9.42
CA ASN A 94 1.73 -20.10 10.36
C ASN A 94 2.31 -20.82 11.59
N GLU A 95 3.21 -21.77 11.33
CA GLU A 95 3.95 -22.47 12.37
C GLU A 95 4.73 -21.47 13.21
N GLY A 96 4.79 -21.69 14.53
CA GLY A 96 5.47 -20.78 15.45
C GLY A 96 4.87 -19.35 15.53
N ALA A 97 3.73 -19.11 14.90
CA ALA A 97 3.09 -17.79 14.81
C ALA A 97 4.01 -16.69 14.24
N ILE A 98 4.79 -17.02 13.21
CA ILE A 98 5.76 -16.09 12.59
C ILE A 98 5.10 -14.96 11.79
N VAL A 99 3.80 -15.08 11.46
CA VAL A 99 2.95 -14.04 10.86
C VAL A 99 1.83 -13.64 11.85
N PRO A 100 1.67 -12.35 12.20
CA PRO A 100 2.49 -11.22 11.79
C PRO A 100 3.86 -11.20 12.50
N VAL A 101 4.86 -10.60 11.86
CA VAL A 101 6.23 -10.48 12.40
C VAL A 101 6.23 -9.68 13.71
N LYS A 102 6.65 -10.30 14.82
CA LYS A 102 6.83 -9.66 16.14
C LYS A 102 8.31 -9.43 16.45
N GLU A 103 8.60 -8.66 17.50
CA GLU A 103 9.95 -8.46 18.05
C GLU A 103 10.97 -8.07 16.95
N LEU A 104 10.68 -6.99 16.23
CA LEU A 104 11.46 -6.57 15.06
C LEU A 104 12.93 -6.28 15.38
N GLU A 105 13.20 -5.88 16.62
CA GLU A 105 14.53 -5.69 17.18
C GLU A 105 15.40 -6.95 17.14
N ASP A 106 14.80 -8.14 17.21
CA ASP A 106 15.47 -9.43 17.21
C ASP A 106 15.52 -10.08 15.82
N LYS A 107 14.87 -9.46 14.82
CA LYS A 107 14.77 -9.99 13.47
C LYS A 107 15.80 -9.39 12.53
N LYS A 108 16.61 -10.26 11.94
CA LYS A 108 17.41 -9.96 10.74
C LYS A 108 16.67 -10.51 9.54
N ILE A 109 15.98 -9.62 8.83
CA ILE A 109 15.04 -9.98 7.77
C ILE A 109 15.70 -9.87 6.40
N ALA A 110 15.67 -10.96 5.63
CA ALA A 110 16.02 -10.97 4.21
C ALA A 110 14.77 -11.13 3.35
N TYR A 111 14.77 -10.46 2.19
CA TYR A 111 13.77 -10.67 1.15
C TYR A 111 14.41 -11.33 -0.08
N VAL A 112 13.88 -12.49 -0.47
CA VAL A 112 14.30 -13.23 -1.66
C VAL A 112 13.17 -13.20 -2.70
N PRO A 113 13.27 -12.40 -3.76
CA PRO A 113 12.32 -12.43 -4.84
C PRO A 113 12.58 -13.67 -5.74
N LEU A 114 11.54 -14.47 -5.96
CA LEU A 114 11.52 -15.57 -6.93
C LEU A 114 10.50 -15.27 -8.05
N GLY A 115 10.70 -15.91 -9.20
CA GLY A 115 9.86 -15.70 -10.38
C GLY A 115 10.36 -14.62 -11.33
N ASP A 116 9.52 -14.27 -12.30
CA ASP A 116 9.79 -13.32 -13.38
C ASP A 116 8.89 -12.06 -13.33
N GLY A 117 8.03 -11.96 -12.31
CA GLY A 117 7.21 -10.79 -12.05
C GLY A 117 7.92 -9.74 -11.20
N ASP A 118 7.44 -8.49 -11.26
CA ASP A 118 7.95 -7.44 -10.39
C ASP A 118 7.39 -7.58 -8.97
N GLY A 119 8.29 -7.60 -7.98
CA GLY A 119 8.00 -7.63 -6.55
C GLY A 119 8.54 -6.40 -5.81
N SER A 120 8.87 -5.32 -6.53
CA SER A 120 9.42 -4.08 -5.98
C SER A 120 8.46 -3.41 -4.99
N VAL A 121 7.16 -3.34 -5.32
CA VAL A 121 6.12 -2.75 -4.47
C VAL A 121 6.03 -3.46 -3.13
N PHE A 122 6.05 -4.80 -3.14
CA PHE A 122 6.03 -5.60 -1.91
C PHE A 122 7.25 -5.30 -1.05
N TYR A 123 8.44 -5.33 -1.65
CA TYR A 123 9.70 -5.00 -0.96
C TYR A 123 9.68 -3.59 -0.35
N GLU A 124 9.34 -2.57 -1.15
CA GLU A 124 9.27 -1.17 -0.71
C GLU A 124 8.29 -1.00 0.44
N GLN A 125 7.12 -1.63 0.36
CA GLN A 125 6.12 -1.57 1.41
C GLN A 125 6.60 -2.27 2.69
N MET A 126 7.27 -3.42 2.60
CA MET A 126 7.84 -4.09 3.76
C MET A 126 8.92 -3.24 4.46
N THR A 127 9.75 -2.52 3.69
CA THR A 127 10.79 -1.64 4.26
C THR A 127 10.25 -0.48 5.08
N ARG A 128 8.93 -0.22 5.04
CA ARG A 128 8.28 0.78 5.89
C ARG A 128 8.14 0.31 7.34
N TYR A 129 8.20 -1.00 7.57
CA TYR A 129 8.01 -1.62 8.88
C TYR A 129 9.33 -2.04 9.54
N ALA A 130 10.30 -2.48 8.76
CA ALA A 130 11.57 -2.98 9.28
C ALA A 130 12.71 -2.73 8.28
N LYS A 131 13.95 -2.79 8.78
CA LYS A 131 15.13 -2.90 7.91
C LYS A 131 15.14 -4.29 7.29
N ILE A 132 15.15 -4.35 5.96
CA ILE A 132 15.10 -5.59 5.20
C ILE A 132 16.11 -5.51 4.08
N ASP A 133 16.94 -6.53 3.97
CA ASP A 133 17.91 -6.62 2.88
C ASP A 133 17.34 -7.45 1.74
N ARG A 134 17.33 -6.90 0.52
CA ARG A 134 16.98 -7.65 -0.69
C ARG A 134 18.17 -8.54 -1.09
N VAL A 135 17.96 -9.86 -1.06
CA VAL A 135 19.01 -10.84 -1.34
C VAL A 135 18.69 -11.60 -2.62
N THR A 136 19.60 -11.51 -3.59
CA THR A 136 19.59 -12.29 -4.83
C THR A 136 20.97 -12.86 -5.07
N ALA A 137 21.09 -14.00 -5.76
CA ALA A 137 22.37 -14.55 -6.18
C ALA A 137 22.23 -15.27 -7.53
N PRO A 138 23.31 -15.49 -8.30
CA PRO A 138 23.24 -16.27 -9.54
C PRO A 138 23.13 -17.78 -9.27
N THR A 139 23.67 -18.27 -8.15
CA THR A 139 23.70 -19.70 -7.79
C THR A 139 23.17 -19.95 -6.38
N LEU A 140 22.65 -21.15 -6.14
CA LEU A 140 22.08 -21.53 -4.84
C LEU A 140 23.09 -21.47 -3.69
N PRO A 141 24.33 -21.99 -3.80
CA PRO A 141 25.30 -21.91 -2.70
C PRO A 141 25.63 -20.47 -2.31
N GLN A 142 25.72 -19.56 -3.28
CA GLN A 142 25.94 -18.14 -3.01
C GLN A 142 24.73 -17.48 -2.36
N LEU A 143 23.51 -17.92 -2.69
CA LEU A 143 22.30 -17.44 -2.04
C LEU A 143 22.29 -17.85 -0.57
N LEU A 144 22.53 -19.14 -0.28
CA LEU A 144 22.52 -19.66 1.08
C LEU A 144 23.61 -19.03 1.95
N GLU A 145 24.81 -18.80 1.41
CA GLU A 145 25.87 -18.10 2.14
C GLU A 145 25.46 -16.67 2.51
N ARG A 146 24.79 -15.95 1.60
CA ARG A 146 24.25 -14.61 1.89
C ARG A 146 23.13 -14.64 2.91
N LEU A 147 22.35 -15.72 2.98
CA LEU A 147 21.23 -15.87 3.91
C LEU A 147 21.63 -16.38 5.30
N ARG A 148 22.88 -16.81 5.50
CA ARG A 148 23.36 -17.42 6.75
C ARG A 148 23.13 -16.57 7.99
N ASP A 149 23.28 -15.25 7.86
CA ASP A 149 23.19 -14.33 9.00
C ASP A 149 21.77 -13.79 9.25
N TYR A 150 20.77 -14.25 8.46
CA TYR A 150 19.37 -13.86 8.57
C TYR A 150 18.57 -14.95 9.29
N ASN A 151 17.75 -14.55 10.25
CA ASN A 151 16.90 -15.48 11.02
C ASN A 151 15.43 -15.45 10.59
N TYR A 152 15.08 -14.62 9.60
CA TYR A 152 13.74 -14.53 9.06
C TYR A 152 13.82 -14.21 7.57
N VAL A 153 13.38 -15.12 6.72
CA VAL A 153 13.47 -14.98 5.26
C VAL A 153 12.07 -14.90 4.66
N VAL A 154 11.77 -13.77 4.03
CA VAL A 154 10.56 -13.60 3.24
C VAL A 154 10.87 -13.98 1.81
N VAL A 155 10.20 -15.00 1.29
CA VAL A 155 10.28 -15.41 -0.12
C VAL A 155 9.02 -14.92 -0.83
N GLY A 156 9.16 -13.93 -1.71
CA GLY A 156 8.06 -13.46 -2.56
C GLY A 156 8.10 -14.18 -3.89
N PHE A 157 7.03 -14.89 -4.25
CA PHE A 157 6.92 -15.54 -5.56
C PHE A 157 6.01 -14.75 -6.49
N HIS A 158 6.62 -14.16 -7.52
CA HIS A 158 5.99 -13.22 -8.44
C HIS A 158 6.05 -13.72 -9.87
N ARG A 159 4.92 -13.72 -10.58
CA ARG A 159 4.88 -14.01 -12.03
C ARG A 159 4.47 -12.79 -12.84
N SER A 160 4.95 -12.73 -14.07
CA SER A 160 4.55 -11.70 -15.03
C SER A 160 3.04 -11.75 -15.29
N THR A 161 2.37 -10.60 -15.23
CA THR A 161 0.96 -10.43 -15.56
C THR A 161 0.76 -9.73 -16.90
N GLU A 162 1.78 -9.71 -17.75
CA GLU A 162 1.78 -9.02 -19.06
C GLU A 162 0.65 -9.53 -19.97
N ASN A 163 0.32 -10.81 -19.90
CA ASN A 163 -0.83 -11.40 -20.59
C ASN A 163 -1.35 -12.66 -19.86
N PRO A 164 -2.58 -13.11 -20.17
CA PRO A 164 -3.21 -14.25 -19.50
C PRO A 164 -2.52 -15.61 -19.69
N TRP A 165 -1.59 -15.73 -20.64
CA TRP A 165 -0.92 -16.99 -20.98
C TRP A 165 0.39 -17.21 -20.21
N LYS A 166 0.86 -16.22 -19.45
CA LYS A 166 2.03 -16.36 -18.58
C LYS A 166 1.76 -17.44 -17.53
N SER A 167 2.78 -18.25 -17.27
CA SER A 167 2.68 -19.36 -16.32
C SER A 167 2.62 -18.84 -14.88
N TYR A 168 1.75 -19.42 -14.06
CA TYR A 168 1.74 -19.23 -12.60
C TYR A 168 2.65 -20.22 -11.86
N LYS A 169 3.12 -21.27 -12.53
CA LYS A 169 3.82 -22.42 -11.92
C LYS A 169 5.20 -22.08 -11.45
N PHE A 170 5.74 -22.83 -10.50
CA PHE A 170 7.17 -22.80 -10.20
C PHE A 170 8.00 -23.52 -11.28
N SER A 171 9.24 -23.07 -11.48
CA SER A 171 10.26 -23.83 -12.18
C SER A 171 10.97 -24.78 -11.21
N ALA A 172 11.60 -25.83 -11.75
CA ALA A 172 12.39 -26.77 -10.94
C ALA A 172 13.52 -26.08 -10.15
N LYS A 173 14.13 -25.03 -10.73
CA LYS A 173 15.16 -24.21 -10.07
C LYS A 173 14.57 -23.49 -8.86
N GLU A 174 13.42 -22.83 -9.00
CA GLU A 174 12.80 -22.08 -7.90
C GLU A 174 12.33 -23.01 -6.78
N LEU A 175 11.78 -24.19 -7.10
CA LEU A 175 11.43 -25.20 -6.10
C LEU A 175 12.66 -25.69 -5.32
N GLN A 176 13.76 -25.96 -6.03
CA GLN A 176 15.02 -26.36 -5.40
C GLN A 176 15.54 -25.27 -4.45
N TRP A 177 15.45 -24.00 -4.86
CA TRP A 177 15.91 -22.87 -4.05
C TRP A 177 15.04 -22.68 -2.82
N LEU A 178 13.71 -22.65 -2.99
CA LEU A 178 12.76 -22.54 -1.89
C LEU A 178 12.99 -23.64 -0.85
N SER A 179 13.09 -24.91 -1.28
CA SER A 179 13.33 -26.03 -0.37
C SER A 179 14.67 -25.94 0.36
N ALA A 180 15.72 -25.43 -0.30
CA ALA A 180 17.02 -25.28 0.34
C ALA A 180 17.06 -24.14 1.37
N ILE A 181 16.38 -23.02 1.10
CA ILE A 181 16.27 -21.89 2.03
C ILE A 181 15.45 -22.30 3.26
N ALA A 182 14.31 -22.97 3.04
CA ALA A 182 13.41 -23.47 4.08
C ALA A 182 14.09 -24.42 5.08
N LYS A 183 15.16 -25.11 4.67
CA LYS A 183 15.93 -26.00 5.57
C LYS A 183 16.91 -25.28 6.49
N THR A 184 17.22 -24.01 6.22
CA THR A 184 18.29 -23.28 6.92
C THR A 184 17.79 -22.05 7.67
N ASN A 185 16.58 -21.58 7.38
CA ASN A 185 16.04 -20.33 7.90
C ASN A 185 14.52 -20.47 8.14
N ASP A 186 13.98 -19.69 9.07
CA ASP A 186 12.53 -19.52 9.19
C ASP A 186 12.01 -18.75 7.95
N VAL A 187 11.13 -19.38 7.17
CA VAL A 187 10.62 -18.87 5.90
C VAL A 187 9.14 -18.50 5.95
N VAL A 188 8.83 -17.30 5.48
CA VAL A 188 7.48 -16.97 4.98
C VAL A 188 7.50 -16.96 3.46
N LEU A 189 6.73 -17.84 2.84
CA LEU A 189 6.43 -17.83 1.42
C LEU A 189 5.16 -17.00 1.17
N ASP A 190 5.27 -15.95 0.35
CA ASP A 190 4.13 -15.17 -0.13
C ASP A 190 3.93 -15.34 -1.63
N LEU A 191 2.76 -15.85 -2.03
CA LEU A 191 2.43 -16.17 -3.41
C LEU A 191 1.57 -15.07 -4.04
N PHE A 192 2.15 -14.35 -5.01
CA PHE A 192 1.49 -13.33 -5.82
C PHE A 192 1.00 -13.90 -7.17
N VAL A 193 0.49 -15.12 -7.12
CA VAL A 193 0.11 -15.92 -8.28
C VAL A 193 -1.15 -16.74 -7.99
N SER A 194 -1.66 -17.42 -9.03
CA SER A 194 -2.73 -18.41 -8.87
C SER A 194 -2.43 -19.40 -7.73
N PRO A 195 -3.39 -19.68 -6.82
CA PRO A 195 -3.18 -20.59 -5.70
C PRO A 195 -2.67 -21.98 -6.11
N TYR A 196 -2.98 -22.43 -7.32
CA TYR A 196 -2.54 -23.71 -7.87
C TYR A 196 -1.01 -23.85 -7.99
N ALA A 197 -0.24 -22.76 -7.91
CA ALA A 197 1.22 -22.84 -7.81
C ALA A 197 1.69 -23.65 -6.60
N LEU A 198 0.91 -23.70 -5.51
CA LEU A 198 1.23 -24.52 -4.34
C LEU A 198 1.24 -26.03 -4.63
N LEU A 199 0.53 -26.50 -5.66
CA LEU A 199 0.54 -27.92 -6.06
C LEU A 199 1.89 -28.36 -6.61
N ASP A 200 2.75 -27.42 -7.04
CA ASP A 200 4.11 -27.74 -7.49
C ASP A 200 5.06 -28.03 -6.30
N ILE A 201 4.68 -27.63 -5.08
CA ILE A 201 5.48 -27.85 -3.86
C ILE A 201 5.08 -29.20 -3.25
N GLN A 202 5.93 -30.21 -3.42
CA GLN A 202 5.64 -31.57 -2.92
C GLN A 202 5.71 -31.71 -1.40
N ASN A 203 6.56 -30.93 -0.73
CA ASN A 203 6.67 -30.89 0.71
C ASN A 203 6.78 -29.44 1.18
N ASN A 204 5.85 -29.03 2.05
CA ASN A 204 5.77 -27.69 2.63
C ASN A 204 6.04 -27.69 4.16
N SER A 205 6.46 -28.83 4.74
CA SER A 205 6.71 -28.96 6.19
C SER A 205 7.73 -27.97 6.70
N ASP A 206 8.76 -27.70 5.89
CA ASP A 206 9.91 -26.86 6.22
C ASP A 206 9.63 -25.36 5.99
N ILE A 207 8.41 -24.99 5.57
CA ILE A 207 8.01 -23.59 5.39
C ILE A 207 7.10 -23.22 6.55
N GLU A 208 7.54 -22.30 7.40
CA GLU A 208 6.82 -21.90 8.61
C GLU A 208 5.57 -21.07 8.29
N GLY A 209 5.66 -20.15 7.32
CA GLY A 209 4.57 -19.26 6.92
C GLY A 209 4.22 -19.38 5.45
N ILE A 210 2.93 -19.50 5.11
CA ILE A 210 2.45 -19.45 3.72
C ILE A 210 1.31 -18.43 3.61
N ILE A 211 1.50 -17.41 2.78
CA ILE A 211 0.54 -16.36 2.46
C ILE A 211 0.12 -16.48 0.99
N LEU A 212 -1.18 -16.47 0.73
CA LEU A 212 -1.76 -16.33 -0.59
C LEU A 212 -2.22 -14.88 -0.82
N SER A 213 -1.50 -14.21 -1.70
CA SER A 213 -1.80 -12.84 -2.17
C SER A 213 -2.47 -12.81 -3.54
N TYR A 214 -2.59 -13.97 -4.20
CA TYR A 214 -3.33 -14.28 -5.44
C TYR A 214 -2.87 -13.58 -6.71
N GLN A 215 -2.72 -12.26 -6.69
CA GLN A 215 -2.38 -11.46 -7.85
C GLN A 215 -1.10 -10.69 -7.61
N ASN A 216 -0.32 -10.47 -8.66
CA ASN A 216 0.87 -9.64 -8.61
C ASN A 216 0.58 -8.13 -8.74
N SER A 217 -0.62 -7.70 -8.37
CA SER A 217 -1.04 -6.31 -8.48
C SER A 217 -0.41 -5.45 -7.37
N LYS A 218 -0.31 -4.14 -7.62
CA LYS A 218 0.18 -3.16 -6.63
C LYS A 218 -0.58 -3.29 -5.29
N ASN A 219 -1.90 -3.40 -5.33
CA ASN A 219 -2.72 -3.53 -4.11
C ASN A 219 -2.43 -4.81 -3.34
N ALA A 220 -2.29 -5.94 -4.02
CA ALA A 220 -1.97 -7.21 -3.37
C ALA A 220 -0.59 -7.16 -2.69
N GLN A 221 0.41 -6.62 -3.40
CA GLN A 221 1.76 -6.43 -2.85
C GLN A 221 1.76 -5.49 -1.64
N GLU A 222 1.13 -4.32 -1.74
CA GLU A 222 1.07 -3.38 -0.62
C GLU A 222 0.34 -3.97 0.59
N LEU A 223 -0.84 -4.55 0.38
CA LEU A 223 -1.66 -5.06 1.47
C LEU A 223 -1.08 -6.33 2.09
N SER A 224 -0.41 -7.19 1.31
CA SER A 224 0.26 -8.37 1.86
C SER A 224 1.43 -7.99 2.76
N ALA A 225 2.23 -6.98 2.38
CA ALA A 225 3.26 -6.46 3.28
C ALA A 225 2.66 -5.92 4.60
N GLN A 226 1.50 -5.25 4.53
CA GLN A 226 0.79 -4.79 5.72
C GLN A 226 0.27 -5.95 6.58
N LEU A 227 -0.16 -7.06 5.97
CA LEU A 227 -0.60 -8.28 6.65
C LEU A 227 0.59 -8.96 7.33
N LEU A 228 1.70 -9.14 6.61
CA LEU A 228 2.93 -9.76 7.12
C LEU A 228 3.43 -9.06 8.38
N PHE A 229 3.38 -7.73 8.41
CA PHE A 229 3.76 -6.93 9.57
C PHE A 229 2.59 -6.61 10.52
N GLY A 230 1.39 -7.18 10.32
CA GLY A 230 0.28 -7.06 11.28
C GLY A 230 -0.37 -5.68 11.38
N ALA A 231 -0.18 -4.81 10.38
CA ALA A 231 -0.97 -3.59 10.25
C ALA A 231 -2.43 -3.90 9.84
N ILE A 232 -2.63 -4.99 9.10
CA ILE A 232 -3.93 -5.63 8.89
C ILE A 232 -3.87 -7.11 9.30
N GLY A 233 -5.03 -7.72 9.57
CA GLY A 233 -5.15 -9.15 9.84
C GLY A 233 -5.60 -9.93 8.62
N ALA A 234 -5.23 -11.20 8.54
CA ALA A 234 -5.70 -12.12 7.51
C ALA A 234 -7.14 -12.56 7.79
N GLN A 235 -8.01 -12.45 6.78
CA GLN A 235 -9.43 -12.84 6.88
C GLN A 235 -9.86 -13.82 5.79
N GLY A 236 -9.08 -13.97 4.72
CA GLY A 236 -9.42 -14.78 3.57
C GLY A 236 -9.39 -16.28 3.85
N SER A 237 -9.95 -17.05 2.91
CA SER A 237 -9.89 -18.51 2.88
C SER A 237 -9.69 -19.00 1.45
N THR A 238 -9.15 -20.20 1.27
CA THR A 238 -8.94 -20.76 -0.08
C THR A 238 -10.28 -21.01 -0.80
N PRO A 239 -10.45 -20.53 -2.04
CA PRO A 239 -11.63 -20.85 -2.85
C PRO A 239 -11.51 -22.21 -3.56
N VAL A 240 -10.37 -22.89 -3.44
CA VAL A 240 -10.01 -24.12 -4.15
C VAL A 240 -9.22 -25.05 -3.22
N SER A 241 -9.20 -26.35 -3.52
CA SER A 241 -8.32 -27.31 -2.83
C SER A 241 -6.92 -27.27 -3.42
N LEU A 242 -5.89 -27.25 -2.57
CA LEU A 242 -4.48 -27.18 -2.95
C LEU A 242 -3.73 -28.39 -2.40
N GLY A 243 -4.19 -29.58 -2.79
CA GLY A 243 -3.70 -30.86 -2.28
C GLY A 243 -4.44 -31.31 -1.02
N SER A 244 -3.88 -32.33 -0.35
CA SER A 244 -4.39 -32.83 0.93
C SER A 244 -4.16 -31.86 2.09
N ASP A 245 -3.10 -31.07 2.01
CA ASP A 245 -2.64 -30.23 3.11
C ASP A 245 -3.52 -28.99 3.30
N PHE A 246 -4.12 -28.52 2.20
CA PHE A 246 -4.95 -27.32 2.18
C PHE A 246 -6.26 -27.59 1.42
N PRO A 247 -7.27 -28.19 2.07
CA PRO A 247 -8.61 -28.33 1.48
C PRO A 247 -9.25 -26.97 1.16
N ILE A 248 -10.35 -26.98 0.42
CA ILE A 248 -11.15 -25.77 0.18
C ILE A 248 -11.57 -25.13 1.52
N HIS A 249 -11.61 -23.80 1.57
CA HIS A 249 -11.89 -22.98 2.75
C HIS A 249 -10.84 -23.07 3.86
N THR A 250 -9.63 -23.55 3.57
CA THR A 250 -8.51 -23.44 4.51
C THR A 250 -8.21 -21.97 4.77
N SER A 251 -8.06 -21.62 6.04
CA SER A 251 -7.78 -20.27 6.50
C SER A 251 -7.07 -20.31 7.84
N TYR A 252 -6.07 -19.46 8.01
CA TYR A 252 -5.49 -19.11 9.29
C TYR A 252 -5.73 -17.63 9.55
N GLN A 253 -6.51 -17.33 10.58
CA GLN A 253 -6.83 -15.95 10.94
C GLN A 253 -5.66 -15.35 11.72
N THR A 254 -5.24 -14.14 11.34
CA THR A 254 -4.21 -13.40 12.09
C THR A 254 -4.78 -12.10 12.65
N GLY A 255 -4.37 -11.76 13.87
CA GLY A 255 -4.74 -10.48 14.49
C GLY A 255 -3.87 -9.33 13.99
N THR A 256 -4.28 -8.10 14.34
CA THR A 256 -3.45 -6.91 14.13
C THR A 256 -2.52 -6.67 15.33
N LEU A 257 -1.29 -6.24 15.07
CA LEU A 257 -0.36 -5.70 16.06
C LEU A 257 -0.58 -4.20 16.32
N ARG A 258 -1.67 -3.63 15.77
CA ARG A 258 -1.99 -2.19 15.80
C ARG A 258 -0.88 -1.31 15.23
N ARG A 259 -0.09 -1.84 14.29
CA ARG A 259 0.86 -1.05 13.49
C ARG A 259 0.09 -0.13 12.55
N LEU A 260 0.67 1.02 12.23
CA LEU A 260 0.08 1.95 11.27
C LEU A 260 -0.10 1.27 9.92
N GLN A 261 -1.28 1.42 9.33
CA GLN A 261 -1.56 1.02 7.96
C GLN A 261 -1.06 2.10 6.99
N TYR A 262 -0.95 1.75 5.71
CA TYR A 262 -0.67 2.68 4.62
C TYR A 262 -1.74 2.55 3.55
N GLY A 263 -2.26 3.68 3.08
CA GLY A 263 -3.30 3.64 2.07
C GLY A 263 -3.67 5.02 1.55
N LEU A 264 -4.90 5.12 1.04
CA LEU A 264 -5.35 6.29 0.31
C LEU A 264 -6.07 7.29 1.23
N PRO A 265 -5.98 8.60 0.97
CA PRO A 265 -6.74 9.62 1.70
C PRO A 265 -8.24 9.32 1.82
N GLU A 266 -8.83 8.79 0.76
CA GLU A 266 -10.25 8.47 0.66
C GLU A 266 -10.66 7.31 1.58
N GLU A 267 -9.71 6.45 2.01
CA GLU A 267 -9.97 5.40 2.99
C GLU A 267 -10.21 5.95 4.41
N VAL A 268 -9.90 7.23 4.63
CA VAL A 268 -10.06 7.94 5.92
C VAL A 268 -10.82 9.26 5.75
N ASP A 269 -11.69 9.32 4.74
CA ASP A 269 -12.56 10.47 4.46
C ASP A 269 -11.78 11.80 4.29
N LEU A 270 -10.61 11.73 3.65
CA LEU A 270 -9.83 12.91 3.26
C LEU A 270 -9.84 13.08 1.74
N ASP A 271 -9.93 14.34 1.32
CA ASP A 271 -9.85 14.74 -0.08
C ASP A 271 -8.37 14.86 -0.49
N PRO A 272 -7.88 14.04 -1.45
CA PRO A 272 -6.49 14.11 -1.89
C PRO A 272 -6.10 15.49 -2.43
N LYS A 273 -7.03 16.22 -3.06
CA LYS A 273 -6.75 17.56 -3.61
C LYS A 273 -6.50 18.59 -2.53
N LYS A 274 -7.11 18.43 -1.36
CA LYS A 274 -6.83 19.31 -0.21
C LYS A 274 -5.45 19.00 0.37
N LEU A 275 -4.99 17.76 0.29
CA LEU A 275 -3.67 17.38 0.76
C LEU A 275 -2.54 17.96 -0.10
N GLU A 276 -2.78 18.24 -1.39
CA GLU A 276 -1.80 18.96 -2.24
C GLU A 276 -1.43 20.34 -1.69
N LYS A 277 -2.31 20.97 -0.88
CA LYS A 277 -1.97 22.23 -0.19
C LYS A 277 -0.83 22.06 0.81
N VAL A 278 -0.64 20.86 1.37
CA VAL A 278 0.46 20.56 2.28
C VAL A 278 1.79 20.75 1.57
N ASP A 279 1.94 20.21 0.36
CA ASP A 279 3.13 20.39 -0.47
C ASP A 279 3.47 21.89 -0.63
N SER A 280 2.47 22.71 -0.98
CA SER A 280 2.67 24.15 -1.20
C SER A 280 3.11 24.89 0.07
N LEU A 281 2.54 24.52 1.24
CA LEU A 281 2.92 25.12 2.52
C LEU A 281 4.35 24.75 2.93
N VAL A 282 4.72 23.49 2.77
CA VAL A 282 6.09 23.03 3.06
C VAL A 282 7.09 23.71 2.12
N GLN A 283 6.75 23.77 0.83
CA GLN A 283 7.59 24.42 -0.17
C GLN A 283 7.75 25.92 0.12
N THR A 284 6.70 26.60 0.55
CA THR A 284 6.78 28.00 0.99
C THR A 284 7.79 28.18 2.13
N GLY A 285 7.79 27.28 3.12
CA GLY A 285 8.77 27.33 4.21
C GLY A 285 10.22 27.13 3.74
N ILE A 286 10.44 26.27 2.75
CA ILE A 286 11.76 26.06 2.13
C ILE A 286 12.18 27.29 1.32
N ASP A 287 11.29 27.83 0.48
CA ASP A 287 11.56 28.98 -0.38
C ASP A 287 11.81 30.26 0.43
N GLN A 288 11.15 30.39 1.59
CA GLN A 288 11.35 31.47 2.55
C GLN A 288 12.51 31.23 3.53
N VAL A 289 13.32 30.17 3.32
CA VAL A 289 14.52 29.87 4.11
C VAL A 289 14.20 29.68 5.60
N MET A 290 13.00 29.20 5.93
CA MET A 290 12.62 28.86 7.31
C MET A 290 13.26 27.55 7.75
N PHE A 291 13.38 26.60 6.83
CA PHE A 291 14.07 25.32 7.02
C PHE A 291 14.61 24.80 5.66
N PRO A 292 15.73 24.06 5.63
CA PRO A 292 16.32 23.59 4.37
C PRO A 292 15.57 22.41 3.73
N GLY A 293 14.78 21.69 4.53
CA GLY A 293 14.04 20.51 4.14
C GLY A 293 13.12 20.04 5.27
N ALA A 294 12.21 19.13 4.93
CA ALA A 294 11.23 18.60 5.86
C ALA A 294 10.77 17.20 5.42
N GLN A 295 10.38 16.38 6.40
CA GLN A 295 9.56 15.21 6.16
C GLN A 295 8.19 15.45 6.78
N VAL A 296 7.13 15.13 6.03
CA VAL A 296 5.75 15.29 6.50
C VAL A 296 5.01 13.97 6.38
N LEU A 297 4.50 13.50 7.52
CA LEU A 297 3.67 12.31 7.64
C LEU A 297 2.30 12.70 8.20
N ILE A 298 1.22 12.27 7.55
CA ILE A 298 -0.15 12.47 8.02
C ILE A 298 -0.80 11.11 8.14
N ALA A 299 -1.21 10.78 9.37
CA ALA A 299 -1.98 9.60 9.68
C ALA A 299 -3.33 9.96 10.30
N ARG A 300 -4.38 9.28 9.86
CA ARG A 300 -5.73 9.40 10.41
C ARG A 300 -6.32 8.01 10.60
N HIS A 301 -7.00 7.76 11.71
CA HIS A 301 -7.57 6.45 12.06
C HIS A 301 -6.56 5.28 11.96
N GLY A 302 -5.32 5.51 12.38
CA GLY A 302 -4.25 4.50 12.34
C GLY A 302 -3.71 4.21 10.94
N LYS A 303 -4.05 5.02 9.93
CA LYS A 303 -3.60 4.85 8.55
C LYS A 303 -2.85 6.09 8.05
N VAL A 304 -1.62 5.88 7.60
CA VAL A 304 -0.80 6.86 6.90
C VAL A 304 -1.34 7.04 5.49
N ILE A 305 -1.71 8.27 5.15
CA ILE A 305 -2.30 8.64 3.86
C ILE A 305 -1.49 9.68 3.10
N TYR A 306 -0.43 10.18 3.73
CA TYR A 306 0.50 11.12 3.15
C TYR A 306 1.85 10.95 3.85
N GLU A 307 2.90 10.75 3.07
CA GLU A 307 4.27 10.69 3.53
C GLU A 307 5.16 11.23 2.40
N LYS A 308 5.77 12.39 2.60
CA LYS A 308 6.63 13.02 1.60
C LYS A 308 7.85 13.68 2.25
N ASN A 309 8.94 13.66 1.49
CA ASN A 309 10.21 14.30 1.84
C ASN A 309 10.45 15.50 0.93
N PHE A 310 10.89 16.61 1.50
CA PHE A 310 11.08 17.89 0.83
C PHE A 310 12.48 18.45 1.11
N GLY A 311 13.06 19.10 0.11
CA GLY A 311 14.32 19.83 0.25
C GLY A 311 15.52 18.96 0.62
N TYR A 312 16.40 19.53 1.45
CA TYR A 312 17.72 19.01 1.77
C TYR A 312 18.00 19.10 3.28
N HIS A 313 19.02 18.39 3.74
CA HIS A 313 19.44 18.42 5.15
C HIS A 313 19.89 19.81 5.59
N THR A 314 20.53 20.54 4.68
CA THR A 314 21.11 21.86 4.91
C THR A 314 20.88 22.77 3.71
N TYR A 315 21.08 24.07 3.90
CA TYR A 315 20.95 25.06 2.84
C TYR A 315 21.99 24.92 1.71
N THR A 316 23.07 24.14 1.91
CA THR A 316 24.06 23.85 0.86
C THR A 316 23.56 22.84 -0.18
N LYS A 317 22.41 22.19 0.07
CA LYS A 317 21.73 21.28 -0.86
C LYS A 317 22.58 20.07 -1.31
N THR A 318 23.39 19.52 -0.42
CA THR A 318 24.26 18.36 -0.71
C THR A 318 23.56 17.02 -0.54
N LYS A 319 22.70 16.87 0.47
CA LYS A 319 21.96 15.63 0.77
C LYS A 319 20.46 15.91 0.83
N LYS A 320 19.69 15.27 -0.05
CA LYS A 320 18.21 15.32 -0.05
C LYS A 320 17.67 14.57 1.16
N VAL A 321 16.59 15.08 1.74
CA VAL A 321 15.85 14.36 2.78
C VAL A 321 15.32 13.03 2.21
N GLN A 322 15.60 11.94 2.92
CA GLN A 322 15.15 10.58 2.66
C GLN A 322 14.13 10.17 3.72
N ARG A 323 13.37 9.10 3.41
CA ARG A 323 12.32 8.57 4.29
C ARG A 323 12.89 8.10 5.63
N ASP A 324 14.08 7.53 5.61
CA ASP A 324 14.77 6.88 6.72
C ASP A 324 15.84 7.76 7.38
N ASP A 325 15.91 9.06 7.03
CA ASP A 325 16.77 9.98 7.75
C ASP A 325 16.28 10.16 9.20
N VAL A 326 17.23 10.14 10.14
CA VAL A 326 16.96 10.30 11.56
C VAL A 326 17.07 11.78 11.95
N TYR A 327 16.08 12.27 12.68
CA TYR A 327 16.02 13.63 13.20
C TYR A 327 16.19 13.66 14.72
N ASP A 328 17.01 14.58 15.21
CA ASP A 328 17.08 14.89 16.63
C ASP A 328 15.79 15.56 17.10
N LEU A 329 15.18 15.01 18.14
CA LEU A 329 13.99 15.60 18.74
C LEU A 329 14.40 16.72 19.70
N ALA A 330 13.94 17.94 19.41
CA ALA A 330 14.20 19.12 20.24
C ALA A 330 12.90 19.86 20.60
N SER A 331 12.92 20.66 21.67
CA SER A 331 11.77 21.45 22.14
C SER A 331 10.50 20.63 22.50
N LEU A 332 10.65 19.36 22.91
CA LEU A 332 9.53 18.48 23.23
C LEU A 332 8.59 18.99 24.33
N THR A 333 9.11 19.74 25.32
CA THR A 333 8.28 20.29 26.42
C THR A 333 7.09 21.12 25.91
N LYS A 334 7.25 21.86 24.81
CA LYS A 334 6.16 22.68 24.25
C LYS A 334 5.01 21.81 23.75
N ILE A 335 5.34 20.73 23.04
CA ILE A 335 4.35 19.84 22.40
C ILE A 335 3.78 18.83 23.40
N LEU A 336 4.60 18.32 24.31
CA LEU A 336 4.21 17.26 25.25
C LEU A 336 3.56 17.79 26.54
N ALA A 337 3.86 19.02 26.95
CA ALA A 337 3.33 19.60 28.19
C ALA A 337 2.52 20.86 27.93
N THR A 338 3.15 21.93 27.40
CA THR A 338 2.51 23.25 27.31
C THR A 338 1.27 23.23 26.42
N LEU A 339 1.36 22.68 25.22
CA LEU A 339 0.27 22.68 24.25
C LEU A 339 -0.96 21.88 24.75
N PRO A 340 -0.84 20.62 25.22
CA PRO A 340 -1.97 19.89 25.78
C PRO A 340 -2.66 20.61 26.94
N LEU A 341 -1.88 21.19 27.86
CA LEU A 341 -2.43 21.94 29.00
C LEU A 341 -3.21 23.18 28.54
N ILE A 342 -2.66 23.95 27.58
CA ILE A 342 -3.36 25.11 27.02
C ILE A 342 -4.64 24.69 26.29
N MET A 343 -4.60 23.61 25.50
CA MET A 343 -5.79 23.09 24.81
C MET A 343 -6.86 22.64 25.80
N GLU A 344 -6.47 21.95 26.88
CA GLU A 344 -7.38 21.53 27.94
C GLU A 344 -8.03 22.73 28.63
N LEU A 345 -7.23 23.69 29.10
CA LEU A 345 -7.72 24.90 29.75
C LEU A 345 -8.65 25.71 28.83
N HIS A 346 -8.32 25.81 27.54
CA HIS A 346 -9.15 26.48 26.55
C HIS A 346 -10.48 25.77 26.32
N SER A 347 -10.47 24.43 26.19
CA SER A 347 -11.70 23.65 26.04
C SER A 347 -12.61 23.71 27.26
N LYS A 348 -12.05 23.91 28.46
CA LYS A 348 -12.79 24.12 29.71
C LYS A 348 -13.23 25.58 29.92
N GLY A 349 -12.89 26.51 29.02
CA GLY A 349 -13.17 27.94 29.18
C GLY A 349 -12.39 28.62 30.32
N GLN A 350 -11.32 28.00 30.81
CA GLN A 350 -10.48 28.51 31.90
C GLN A 350 -9.35 29.41 31.40
N LEU A 351 -9.06 29.37 30.11
CA LEU A 351 -8.08 30.22 29.43
C LEU A 351 -8.58 30.53 28.02
N HIS A 352 -8.65 31.79 27.66
CA HIS A 352 -8.96 32.23 26.30
C HIS A 352 -7.68 32.73 25.61
N LEU A 353 -7.58 32.53 24.30
CA LEU A 353 -6.41 32.98 23.54
C LEU A 353 -6.25 34.51 23.54
N ASP A 354 -7.33 35.24 23.79
CA ASP A 354 -7.35 36.70 23.91
C ASP A 354 -7.12 37.22 25.34
N ASP A 355 -6.99 36.32 26.33
CA ASP A 355 -6.64 36.70 27.71
C ASP A 355 -5.28 37.37 27.73
N LYS A 356 -5.15 38.39 28.59
CA LYS A 356 -3.91 39.15 28.77
C LYS A 356 -3.03 38.49 29.82
N LEU A 357 -1.72 38.48 29.59
CA LEU A 357 -0.76 37.85 30.50
C LEU A 357 -0.82 38.40 31.93
N GLY A 358 -1.08 39.70 32.14
CA GLY A 358 -1.22 40.27 33.48
C GLY A 358 -2.48 39.83 34.23
N GLN A 359 -3.49 39.31 33.53
CA GLN A 359 -4.66 38.67 34.17
C GLN A 359 -4.29 37.29 34.70
N LEU A 360 -3.40 36.58 33.99
CA LEU A 360 -3.01 35.20 34.29
C LEU A 360 -1.82 35.11 35.25
N LEU A 361 -0.87 36.04 35.15
CA LEU A 361 0.40 36.04 35.86
C LEU A 361 0.55 37.36 36.64
N PRO A 362 0.30 37.35 37.97
CA PRO A 362 0.38 38.55 38.80
C PRO A 362 1.71 39.31 38.69
N VAL A 363 2.83 38.60 38.49
CA VAL A 363 4.17 39.20 38.32
C VAL A 363 4.29 40.11 37.09
N LEU A 364 3.40 39.98 36.12
CA LEU A 364 3.42 40.78 34.89
C LEU A 364 2.50 42.01 34.96
N LYS A 365 1.70 42.18 36.02
CA LYS A 365 0.89 43.40 36.20
C LYS A 365 1.78 44.64 36.34
N GLY A 366 1.42 45.73 35.66
CA GLY A 366 2.20 46.96 35.61
C GLY A 366 3.46 46.89 34.75
N SER A 367 3.79 45.73 34.17
CA SER A 367 4.95 45.58 33.29
C SER A 367 4.60 45.94 31.84
N ASN A 368 5.61 46.14 31.01
CA ASN A 368 5.42 46.28 29.55
C ASN A 368 4.95 44.98 28.85
N LYS A 369 4.69 43.91 29.61
CA LYS A 369 4.15 42.62 29.13
C LYS A 369 2.72 42.35 29.59
N GLU A 370 2.15 43.22 30.43
CA GLU A 370 0.81 43.03 31.02
C GLU A 370 -0.27 42.78 29.97
N ASN A 371 -0.27 43.58 28.91
CA ASN A 371 -1.33 43.60 27.90
C ASN A 371 -1.13 42.63 26.73
N ILE A 372 -0.06 41.84 26.75
CA ILE A 372 0.20 40.85 25.71
C ILE A 372 -0.82 39.72 25.85
N LYS A 373 -1.41 39.30 24.73
CA LYS A 373 -2.37 38.20 24.69
C LYS A 373 -1.66 36.85 24.66
N VAL A 374 -2.31 35.83 25.20
CA VAL A 374 -1.83 34.43 25.11
C VAL A 374 -1.54 34.04 23.66
N LYS A 375 -2.43 34.39 22.71
CA LYS A 375 -2.24 34.14 21.28
C LYS A 375 -0.93 34.72 20.74
N GLU A 376 -0.56 35.93 21.16
CA GLU A 376 0.66 36.60 20.70
C GLU A 376 1.92 35.88 21.20
N VAL A 377 1.89 35.38 22.44
CA VAL A 377 2.98 34.57 23.01
C VAL A 377 3.11 33.25 22.24
N LEU A 378 2.01 32.52 22.07
CA LEU A 378 2.01 31.22 21.39
C LEU A 378 2.37 31.34 19.90
N SER A 379 2.12 32.50 19.29
CA SER A 379 2.47 32.77 17.89
C SER A 379 3.88 33.32 17.70
N HIS A 380 4.73 33.34 18.75
CA HIS A 380 6.10 33.87 18.71
C HIS A 380 6.23 35.37 18.37
N TYR A 381 5.16 36.17 18.53
CA TYR A 381 5.17 37.63 18.31
C TYR A 381 4.99 38.46 19.58
N GLY A 382 4.95 37.84 20.76
CA GLY A 382 4.86 38.52 22.06
C GLY A 382 6.10 39.35 22.46
N ARG A 383 7.12 39.46 21.59
CA ARG A 383 8.32 40.30 21.80
C ARG A 383 9.03 40.02 23.14
N PHE A 384 9.06 38.77 23.57
CA PHE A 384 9.90 38.33 24.68
C PHE A 384 11.36 38.23 24.20
N LYS A 385 12.30 38.40 25.12
CA LYS A 385 13.72 38.17 24.80
C LYS A 385 13.87 36.69 24.42
N PRO A 386 14.34 36.35 23.20
CA PRO A 386 14.24 34.99 22.67
C PRO A 386 15.19 34.01 23.37
N TRP A 387 16.29 34.52 23.94
CA TRP A 387 17.26 33.72 24.65
C TRP A 387 18.01 34.57 25.69
N ILE A 388 18.32 33.94 26.83
CA ILE A 388 19.17 34.52 27.88
C ILE A 388 20.35 33.56 28.05
N PRO A 389 21.59 34.01 27.83
CA PRO A 389 22.79 33.16 27.91
C PRO A 389 23.20 32.94 29.37
N PHE A 390 22.44 32.12 30.11
CA PHE A 390 22.71 31.89 31.55
C PHE A 390 24.12 31.33 31.83
N TYR A 391 24.74 30.64 30.86
CA TYR A 391 26.11 30.14 31.04
C TYR A 391 27.16 31.26 31.15
N ILE A 392 26.89 32.48 30.67
CA ILE A 392 27.84 33.59 30.80
C ILE A 392 28.06 33.93 32.28
N SER A 393 27.00 33.84 33.10
CA SER A 393 27.13 34.04 34.55
C SER A 393 27.86 32.90 35.28
N THR A 394 28.18 31.80 34.60
CA THR A 394 28.94 30.68 35.15
C THR A 394 30.39 30.64 34.64
N LEU A 395 30.82 31.65 33.86
CA LEU A 395 32.21 31.79 33.43
C LEU A 395 33.02 32.50 34.51
N ASP A 396 34.22 32.00 34.78
CA ASP A 396 35.19 32.70 35.61
C ASP A 396 35.63 34.01 34.93
N PRO A 397 35.63 35.16 35.64
CA PRO A 397 35.84 36.47 35.03
C PRO A 397 37.20 36.61 34.34
N ASP A 398 38.25 36.00 34.90
CA ASP A 398 39.63 36.15 34.45
C ASP A 398 39.96 35.18 33.32
N SER A 399 39.48 33.95 33.40
CA SER A 399 39.80 32.89 32.45
C SER A 399 38.79 32.72 31.31
N GLN A 400 37.58 33.29 31.43
CA GLN A 400 36.47 33.14 30.50
C GLN A 400 36.10 31.66 30.22
N LYS A 401 36.39 30.79 31.18
CA LYS A 401 36.08 29.35 31.13
C LYS A 401 34.99 29.01 32.13
N PRO A 402 34.21 27.93 31.90
CA PRO A 402 33.27 27.43 32.91
C PRO A 402 34.02 27.18 34.22
N SER A 403 33.50 27.71 35.33
CA SER A 403 34.06 27.54 36.67
C SER A 403 34.13 26.08 37.10
#